data_AF-A0AAE7J2I1-F1
#
_entry.id   AF-A0AAE7J2I1-F1
#
_cell.length_a   1.000
_cell.length_b   1.000
_cell.length_c   1.000
_cell.angle_alpha   90.00
_cell.angle_beta   90.00
_cell.angle_gamma   90.00
#
_symmetry.space_group_name_H-M   'P 1'
#
loop_
_entity.id
_entity.type
_entity.pdbx_description
1 polymer ?
#
loop_
_entity_poly.entity_id
_entity_poly.type
_entity_poly.pdbx_seq_one_letter_code
_entity_poly.pdbx_strand_id
1 'polypeptide(L)'
;MSESALVAFASLVQSDSQVREQVRQAQSPKHVVDLASEKGHEFTQATLMKMQAEKMKHVHDDHLNGASSWGEALLLCFGGHG
;
A
#
# COMPACT_ATOMS: atom_id res chain seq x y z
N MET A 1 -0.07 16.16 5.81
CA MET A 1 -0.48 14.88 5.19
C MET A 1 0.20 13.76 5.95
N SER A 2 -0.57 12.84 6.51
CA SER A 2 -0.14 12.06 7.68
C SER A 2 0.39 10.67 7.33
N GLU A 3 1.67 10.43 7.61
CA GLU A 3 2.30 9.10 7.55
C GLU A 3 1.60 8.10 8.49
N SER A 4 1.08 8.57 9.63
CA SER A 4 0.29 7.79 10.57
C SER A 4 -1.03 7.26 9.99
N ALA A 5 -1.70 8.03 9.12
CA ALA A 5 -2.90 7.57 8.43
C ALA A 5 -2.59 6.43 7.46
N LEU A 6 -1.45 6.52 6.77
CA LEU A 6 -0.98 5.45 5.87
C LEU A 6 -0.63 4.17 6.63
N VAL A 7 0.02 4.28 7.79
CA VAL A 7 0.32 3.11 8.65
C VAL A 7 -0.96 2.46 9.18
N ALA A 8 -1.94 3.25 9.60
CA ALA A 8 -3.24 2.73 10.03
C ALA A 8 -3.98 2.02 8.89
N PHE A 9 -3.99 2.62 7.69
CA PHE A 9 -4.54 2.00 6.49
C PHE A 9 -3.81 0.70 6.13
N ALA A 10 -2.48 0.66 6.24
CA ALA A 10 -1.71 -0.56 6.02
C ALA A 10 -2.07 -1.69 7.00
N SER A 11 -2.35 -1.34 8.26
CA SER A 11 -2.86 -2.30 9.25
C SER A 11 -4.26 -2.82 8.88
N LEU A 12 -5.13 -1.92 8.40
CA LEU A 12 -6.46 -2.27 7.90
C LEU A 12 -6.38 -3.21 6.69
N VAL A 13 -5.51 -2.93 5.72
CA VAL A 13 -5.28 -3.78 4.52
C VAL A 13 -4.81 -5.19 4.90
N GLN A 14 -4.08 -5.35 6.01
CA GLN A 14 -3.67 -6.67 6.51
C GLN A 14 -4.81 -7.41 7.22
N SER A 15 -5.62 -6.67 7.98
CA SER A 15 -6.68 -7.27 8.82
C SER A 15 -7.98 -7.52 8.05
N ASP A 16 -8.23 -6.77 6.99
CA ASP A 16 -9.47 -6.79 6.22
C ASP A 16 -9.22 -7.30 4.80
N SER A 17 -9.69 -8.52 4.52
CA SER A 17 -9.50 -9.18 3.22
C SER A 17 -10.17 -8.44 2.08
N GLN A 18 -11.30 -7.75 2.32
CA GLN A 18 -12.00 -7.01 1.28
C GLN A 18 -11.20 -5.75 0.90
N VAL A 19 -10.66 -5.03 1.88
CA VAL A 19 -9.78 -3.87 1.61
C VAL A 19 -8.51 -4.33 0.91
N ARG A 20 -7.96 -5.49 1.31
CA ARG A 20 -6.80 -6.10 0.65
C ARG A 20 -7.02 -6.37 -0.83
N GLU A 21 -8.16 -6.98 -1.18
CA GLU A 21 -8.49 -7.26 -2.58
C GLU A 21 -8.71 -5.99 -3.39
N GLN A 22 -9.35 -4.96 -2.81
CA GLN A 22 -9.52 -3.67 -3.48
C GLN A 22 -8.17 -2.98 -3.74
N VAL A 23 -7.25 -3.00 -2.77
CA VAL A 23 -5.88 -2.52 -2.98
C VAL A 23 -5.17 -3.36 -4.05
N ARG A 24 -5.35 -4.68 -4.07
CA ARG A 24 -4.76 -5.56 -5.09
C ARG A 24 -5.22 -5.21 -6.51
N GLN A 25 -6.50 -4.90 -6.66
CA GLN A 25 -7.11 -4.54 -7.94
C GLN A 25 -6.86 -3.06 -8.32
N ALA A 26 -6.28 -2.26 -7.43
CA ALA A 26 -5.99 -0.87 -7.70
C ALA A 26 -4.97 -0.73 -8.84
N GLN A 27 -5.40 -0.11 -9.94
CA GLN A 27 -4.58 0.13 -11.12
C GLN A 27 -3.64 1.34 -10.96
N SER A 28 -3.84 2.14 -9.91
CA SER A 28 -3.10 3.38 -9.71
C SER A 28 -3.07 3.77 -8.23
N PRO A 29 -2.00 4.45 -7.78
CA PRO A 29 -1.89 4.89 -6.39
C PRO A 29 -2.97 5.91 -6.00
N LYS A 30 -3.61 6.58 -6.98
CA LYS A 30 -4.79 7.42 -6.72
C LYS A 30 -5.99 6.62 -6.21
N HIS A 31 -6.27 5.43 -6.76
CA HIS A 31 -7.37 4.59 -6.27
C HIS A 31 -7.16 4.14 -4.83
N VAL A 32 -5.91 3.95 -4.42
CA VAL A 32 -5.56 3.53 -3.06
C VAL A 32 -5.76 4.67 -2.07
N VAL A 33 -5.40 5.89 -2.46
CA VAL A 33 -5.66 7.11 -1.69
C VAL A 33 -7.16 7.36 -1.52
N ASP A 34 -7.92 7.16 -2.60
CA ASP A 34 -9.38 7.30 -2.59
C ASP A 34 -10.02 6.27 -1.65
N LEU A 35 -9.66 4.99 -1.81
CA LEU A 35 -10.10 3.91 -0.93
C LEU A 35 -9.73 4.17 0.54
N ALA A 36 -8.53 4.66 0.81
CA ALA A 36 -8.12 5.00 2.15
C ALA A 36 -8.96 6.14 2.73
N SER A 37 -9.24 7.17 1.92
CA SER A 37 -10.13 8.27 2.31
C SER A 37 -11.54 7.77 2.65
N GLU A 38 -12.10 6.84 1.87
CA GLU A 38 -13.39 6.20 2.17
C GLU A 38 -13.39 5.43 3.49
N LYS A 39 -12.22 4.92 3.91
CA LYS A 39 -12.02 4.23 5.20
C LYS A 39 -11.67 5.19 6.34
N GLY A 40 -11.68 6.50 6.11
CA GLY A 40 -11.35 7.53 7.11
C GLY A 40 -9.85 7.75 7.32
N HIS A 41 -9.02 7.30 6.38
CA HIS A 41 -7.56 7.47 6.40
C HIS A 41 -7.14 8.46 5.30
N GLU A 42 -6.90 9.72 5.67
CA GLU A 42 -6.43 10.74 4.72
C GLU A 42 -4.90 10.80 4.61
N PHE A 43 -4.38 10.47 3.41
CA PHE A 43 -2.99 10.69 3.02
C PHE A 43 -2.88 11.04 1.54
N THR A 44 -1.74 11.56 1.09
CA THR A 44 -1.53 11.85 -0.34
C THR A 44 -0.88 10.69 -1.07
N GLN A 45 -1.03 10.73 -2.39
CA GLN A 45 -0.25 9.91 -3.30
C GLN A 45 1.26 10.07 -3.07
N ALA A 46 1.74 11.29 -2.79
CA ALA A 46 3.14 11.54 -2.47
C ALA A 46 3.60 10.81 -1.19
N THR A 47 2.79 10.84 -0.12
CA THR A 47 3.07 10.10 1.11
C THR A 47 3.10 8.59 0.86
N LEU A 48 2.14 8.07 0.08
CA LEU A 48 2.09 6.66 -0.32
C LEU A 48 3.35 6.25 -1.09
N MET A 49 3.75 7.03 -2.10
CA MET A 49 4.93 6.74 -2.93
C MET A 49 6.23 6.86 -2.14
N LYS A 50 6.35 7.86 -1.25
CA LYS A 50 7.50 7.99 -0.34
C LYS A 50 7.68 6.72 0.50
N MET A 51 6.60 6.24 1.12
CA MET A 51 6.64 5.05 1.97
C MET A 51 6.92 3.76 1.18
N GLN A 52 6.34 3.65 -0.02
CA GLN A 52 6.66 2.55 -0.93
C GLN A 52 8.14 2.55 -1.32
N ALA A 53 8.71 3.72 -1.66
CA ALA A 53 10.13 3.85 -2.00
C ALA A 53 11.03 3.48 -0.82
N GLU A 54 10.73 3.98 0.39
CA GLU A 54 11.47 3.66 1.61
C GLU A 54 11.41 2.15 1.94
N LYS A 55 10.25 1.51 1.75
CA LYS A 55 10.12 0.06 1.94
C LYS A 55 10.81 -0.76 0.86
N MET A 56 10.70 -0.38 -0.42
CA MET A 56 11.41 -1.04 -1.52
C MET A 56 12.92 -0.95 -1.34
N LYS A 57 13.44 0.16 -0.80
CA LYS A 57 14.87 0.30 -0.50
C LYS A 57 15.39 -0.74 0.51
N HIS A 58 14.52 -1.31 1.33
CA HIS A 58 14.84 -2.39 2.27
C HIS A 58 14.52 -3.79 1.71
N VAL A 59 13.71 -3.91 0.66
CA VAL A 59 13.49 -5.16 -0.06
C VAL A 59 14.68 -5.36 -1.00
N HIS A 60 15.67 -6.12 -0.54
CA HIS A 60 16.83 -6.52 -1.33
C HIS A 60 16.40 -7.06 -2.70
N ASP A 61 17.18 -6.74 -3.73
CA ASP A 61 17.04 -6.90 -5.19
C ASP A 61 16.41 -8.22 -5.72
N ASP A 62 16.29 -9.26 -4.90
CA ASP A 62 16.00 -10.64 -5.32
C ASP A 62 14.50 -10.93 -5.57
N HIS A 63 13.58 -10.15 -5.00
CA HIS A 63 12.13 -10.47 -5.03
C HIS A 63 11.25 -9.45 -5.76
N LEU A 64 11.82 -8.35 -6.30
CA LEU A 64 11.01 -7.28 -6.91
C LEU A 64 10.50 -7.62 -8.33
N ASN A 65 11.04 -8.67 -8.95
CA ASN A 65 10.71 -9.07 -10.33
C ASN A 65 9.29 -9.69 -10.46
N GLY A 66 8.60 -9.97 -9.35
CA GLY A 66 7.30 -10.66 -9.36
C GLY A 66 6.05 -9.76 -9.29
N ALA A 67 6.19 -8.49 -8.88
CA ALA A 67 5.02 -7.64 -8.66
C ALA A 67 4.53 -7.03 -9.98
N SER A 68 3.72 -7.77 -10.73
CA SER A 68 3.21 -7.35 -12.03
C SER A 68 2.15 -6.23 -11.95
N SER A 69 1.71 -5.84 -10.75
CA SER A 69 0.67 -4.83 -10.53
C SER A 69 0.97 -3.94 -9.32
N TRP A 70 0.49 -2.70 -9.37
CA TRP A 70 0.58 -1.70 -8.28
C TRP A 70 0.02 -2.23 -6.96
N GLY A 71 -1.13 -2.90 -7.02
CA GLY A 71 -1.72 -3.51 -5.84
C GLY A 71 -0.82 -4.57 -5.20
N GLU A 72 -0.08 -5.33 -6.00
CA GLU A 72 0.85 -6.35 -5.50
C GLU A 72 2.09 -5.73 -4.88
N ALA A 73 2.63 -4.65 -5.47
CA ALA A 73 3.72 -3.87 -4.87
C ALA A 73 3.32 -3.25 -3.52
N LEU A 74 2.08 -2.79 -3.41
CA LEU A 74 1.53 -2.26 -2.16
C LEU A 74 1.31 -3.35 -1.13
N LEU A 75 0.83 -4.53 -1.54
CA LEU A 75 0.73 -5.69 -0.65
C LEU A 75 2.11 -6.21 -0.21
N LEU A 76 3.14 -6.11 -1.04
CA LEU A 76 4.51 -6.40 -0.59
C LEU A 76 4.99 -5.38 0.45
N CYS A 77 4.67 -4.10 0.25
CA CYS A 77 5.02 -3.06 1.20
C CYS A 77 4.22 -3.16 2.51
N PHE A 78 2.92 -3.41 2.44
CA PHE A 78 2.00 -3.26 3.56
C PHE A 78 1.44 -4.59 4.08
N GLY A 79 1.52 -5.66 3.31
CA GLY A 79 0.86 -6.94 3.58
C GLY A 79 1.61 -7.91 4.48
N GLY A 80 2.87 -7.61 4.86
CA GLY A 80 3.61 -8.33 5.89
C GLY A 80 3.94 -9.80 5.55
N HIS A 81 5.23 -10.12 5.55
CA HIS A 81 5.74 -11.50 5.52
C HIS A 81 5.12 -12.27 6.71
N GLY A 82 4.27 -13.25 6.40
CA GLY A 82 3.83 -14.30 7.32
C GLY A 82 4.44 -15.61 6.91
#